data_AF-A0A319CUJ4-F1
#
_entry.id   AF-A0A319CUJ4-F1
#
_cell.length_a   1.000
_cell.length_b   1.000
_cell.length_c   1.000
_cell.angle_alpha   90.00
_cell.angle_beta   90.00
_cell.angle_gamma   90.00
#
_symmetry.space_group_name_H-M   'P 1'
#
loop_
_entity.id
_entity.type
_entity.pdbx_description
1 polymer ?
#
loop_
_entity_poly.entity_id
_entity_poly.type
_entity_poly.pdbx_seq_one_letter_code
_entity_poly.pdbx_strand_id
1 'polypeptide(L)'
;MKPQKCSRQLGSINPSNLNEDEVLFCYGVLATQALLLPRFYFSNSKGSRWGLKLTMYGHTIIRSNVYPSQKAAKVDVCRAAMKKLQADYPEWILPEEDDCLVTSGWNWTGLLRDYCTHNGLPAPEYIRILHKQGHCHAVKVQCDMYTGPIDYYPSEFDSQNASAYRALQALWIHGTGCSWNSSGPIPLKNTDEQTLANVPRPPESLFPDIEHSSLLCRKRQAESEHVPLNSPKPNKKQKQMKKGPGNSNLLKLTNCRLPTIDVPAQEEEKRWKVTPKELLFQIGTLLASTDRLKKVCNLLGLEDPEIRVQRTDGRLIEAYGEYTGGVYFNEDPFLMRASPIGRISNMQGTEVAVKDACAERAVDYLIRMVEEDLDIEQTAAKERGLVGQWGDAVRELLKENGAQHV
;
A
#
# COMPACT_ATOMS: atom_id res chain seq x y z
N MET A 1 22.49 26.13 38.55
CA MET A 1 21.38 25.16 38.39
C MET A 1 20.60 25.57 37.17
N LYS A 2 20.66 24.81 36.07
CA LYS A 2 19.77 25.03 34.92
C LYS A 2 18.35 24.60 35.35
N PRO A 3 17.30 25.37 35.05
CA PRO A 3 15.95 24.97 35.41
C PRO A 3 15.65 23.62 34.76
N GLN A 4 15.18 22.68 35.57
CA GLN A 4 14.67 21.39 35.10
C GLN A 4 13.44 21.71 34.25
N LYS A 5 13.62 21.70 32.93
CA LYS A 5 12.58 22.02 31.95
C LYS A 5 11.54 20.89 32.05
N CYS A 6 10.32 21.23 32.47
CA CYS A 6 9.24 20.25 32.59
C CYS A 6 8.86 19.75 31.21
N SER A 7 9.00 18.43 31.00
CA SER A 7 8.59 17.73 29.79
C SER A 7 7.14 18.08 29.41
N ARG A 8 6.93 18.51 28.16
CA ARG A 8 5.63 18.95 27.64
C ARG A 8 4.66 17.76 27.51
N GLN A 9 3.54 17.78 28.25
CA GLN A 9 2.52 16.72 28.19
C GLN A 9 1.47 17.02 27.13
N LEU A 10 0.95 15.97 26.48
CA LEU A 10 -0.03 16.06 25.40
C LEU A 10 -1.30 16.79 25.84
N GLY A 11 -1.82 16.51 27.04
CA GLY A 11 -3.02 17.15 27.59
C GLY A 11 -2.86 18.64 27.91
N SER A 12 -1.63 19.14 28.07
CA SER A 12 -1.33 20.55 28.35
C SER A 12 -1.26 21.43 27.10
N ILE A 13 -1.35 20.83 25.91
CA ILE A 13 -1.08 21.48 24.63
C ILE A 13 -2.36 21.65 23.86
N ASN A 14 -2.52 22.78 23.16
CA ASN A 14 -3.54 22.88 22.12
C ASN A 14 -2.90 22.55 20.76
N PRO A 15 -3.27 21.43 20.09
CA PRO A 15 -2.68 21.06 18.79
C PRO A 15 -2.92 22.10 17.70
N SER A 16 -3.91 22.98 17.89
CA SER A 16 -4.17 24.12 16.98
C SER A 16 -3.12 25.22 17.07
N ASN A 17 -2.36 25.30 18.17
CA ASN A 17 -1.32 26.33 18.37
C ASN A 17 0.06 25.89 17.88
N LEU A 18 0.24 24.61 17.55
CA LEU A 18 1.47 24.07 17.00
C LEU A 18 1.62 24.46 15.53
N ASN A 19 2.85 24.73 15.11
CA ASN A 19 3.18 24.93 13.70
C ASN A 19 2.99 23.61 12.92
N GLU A 20 2.97 23.67 11.59
CA GLU A 20 2.68 22.49 10.76
C GLU A 20 3.69 21.34 10.97
N ASP A 21 4.96 21.68 11.11
CA ASP A 21 6.07 20.72 11.20
C ASP A 21 6.12 20.08 12.59
N GLU A 22 5.89 20.86 13.65
CA GLU A 22 5.72 20.42 15.03
C GLU A 22 4.56 19.43 15.15
N VAL A 23 3.43 19.68 14.49
CA VAL A 23 2.29 18.74 14.50
C VAL A 23 2.71 17.41 13.91
N LEU A 24 3.32 17.41 12.72
CA LEU A 24 3.72 16.18 12.04
C LEU A 24 4.78 15.43 12.84
N PHE A 25 5.74 16.15 13.41
CA PHE A 25 6.81 15.61 14.22
C PHE A 25 6.30 15.00 15.53
N CYS A 26 5.54 15.76 16.33
CA CYS A 26 4.98 15.29 17.59
C CYS A 26 4.03 14.11 17.39
N TYR A 27 3.15 14.19 16.39
CA TYR A 27 2.27 13.07 16.07
C TYR A 27 3.06 11.84 15.62
N GLY A 28 4.11 12.01 14.80
CA GLY A 28 4.98 10.93 14.37
C GLY A 28 5.65 10.18 15.53
N VAL A 29 6.16 10.93 16.52
CA VAL A 29 6.73 10.36 17.75
C VAL A 29 5.68 9.57 18.50
N LEU A 30 4.52 10.17 18.80
CA LEU A 30 3.45 9.50 19.52
C LEU A 30 2.97 8.23 18.81
N ALA A 31 2.77 8.33 17.49
CA ALA A 31 2.28 7.23 16.69
C ALA A 31 3.26 6.05 16.63
N THR A 32 4.57 6.34 16.67
CA THR A 32 5.60 5.31 16.68
C THR A 32 5.74 4.70 18.07
N GLN A 33 5.86 5.53 19.11
CA GLN A 33 6.04 5.08 20.49
C GLN A 33 4.84 4.28 21.02
N ALA A 34 3.62 4.68 20.67
CA ALA A 34 2.39 4.00 21.09
C ALA A 34 1.88 2.98 20.07
N LEU A 35 2.66 2.66 19.03
CA LEU A 35 2.32 1.66 18.01
C LEU A 35 0.93 1.92 17.38
N LEU A 36 0.61 3.17 17.08
CA LEU A 36 -0.70 3.55 16.53
C LEU A 36 -0.88 3.16 15.05
N LEU A 37 0.24 2.87 14.37
CA LEU A 37 0.32 2.40 12.98
C LEU A 37 -0.55 3.22 12.01
N PRO A 38 -0.30 4.55 11.92
CA PRO A 38 -1.12 5.43 11.10
C PRO A 38 -0.99 5.11 9.61
N ARG A 39 -2.11 5.00 8.91
CA ARG A 39 -2.17 4.87 7.45
C ARG A 39 -2.90 6.06 6.84
N PHE A 40 -2.23 6.74 5.92
CA PHE A 40 -2.73 7.93 5.25
C PHE A 40 -3.15 7.58 3.82
N TYR A 41 -4.41 7.79 3.48
CA TYR A 41 -4.97 7.58 2.15
C TYR A 41 -5.41 8.91 1.56
N PHE A 42 -4.65 9.43 0.60
CA PHE A 42 -4.95 10.68 -0.06
C PHE A 42 -5.93 10.48 -1.21
N SER A 43 -6.92 11.36 -1.31
CA SER A 43 -7.82 11.44 -2.46
C SER A 43 -7.61 12.79 -3.15
N ASN A 44 -7.58 12.81 -4.49
CA ASN A 44 -7.52 14.05 -5.25
C ASN A 44 -8.84 14.27 -6.01
N SER A 45 -9.28 15.52 -6.09
CA SER A 45 -10.46 15.92 -6.87
C SER A 45 -10.02 16.67 -8.13
N LYS A 46 -10.91 16.80 -9.11
CA LYS A 46 -10.63 17.47 -10.40
C LYS A 46 -10.14 18.94 -10.29
N GLY A 47 -10.19 19.54 -9.10
CA GLY A 47 -9.73 20.92 -8.82
C GLY A 47 -8.39 21.02 -8.07
N SER A 48 -7.53 20.00 -8.14
CA SER A 48 -6.24 19.96 -7.41
C SER A 48 -6.38 20.12 -5.89
N ARG A 49 -7.54 19.76 -5.35
CA ARG A 49 -7.80 19.74 -3.91
C ARG A 49 -7.65 18.33 -3.37
N TRP A 50 -6.89 18.24 -2.29
CA TRP A 50 -6.59 17.01 -1.59
C TRP A 50 -7.62 16.76 -0.49
N GLY A 51 -8.05 15.52 -0.37
CA GLY A 51 -8.74 14.95 0.78
C GLY A 51 -7.86 13.86 1.39
N LEU A 52 -8.17 13.48 2.63
CA LEU A 52 -7.35 12.53 3.36
C LEU A 52 -8.21 11.68 4.29
N LYS A 53 -7.98 10.37 4.25
CA LYS A 53 -8.45 9.40 5.25
C LYS A 53 -7.24 8.90 6.03
N LEU A 54 -7.23 9.15 7.34
CA LEU A 54 -6.29 8.53 8.29
C LEU A 54 -6.97 7.39 9.00
N THR A 55 -6.32 6.23 9.06
CA THR A 55 -6.69 5.14 9.96
C THR A 55 -5.57 4.91 10.97
N MET A 56 -5.91 4.89 12.26
CA MET A 56 -4.99 4.59 13.36
C MET A 56 -5.76 3.87 14.46
N TYR A 57 -5.22 2.80 15.04
CA TYR A 57 -5.77 2.09 16.22
C TYR A 57 -7.32 2.13 16.39
N GLY A 58 -8.06 1.45 15.52
CA GLY A 58 -9.53 1.37 15.59
C GLY A 58 -10.28 2.69 15.30
N HIS A 59 -9.57 3.74 14.89
CA HIS A 59 -10.13 5.04 14.56
C HIS A 59 -9.88 5.38 13.09
N THR A 60 -10.88 6.01 12.50
CA THR A 60 -10.80 6.54 11.14
C THR A 60 -11.19 8.01 11.16
N ILE A 61 -10.32 8.88 10.64
CA ILE A 61 -10.58 10.30 10.47
C ILE A 61 -10.61 10.57 8.97
N ILE A 62 -11.74 11.05 8.47
CA ILE A 62 -11.93 11.38 7.05
C ILE A 62 -12.08 12.89 6.92
N ARG A 63 -11.41 13.46 5.92
CA ARG A 63 -11.56 14.84 5.49
C ARG A 63 -11.76 14.92 3.99
N SER A 64 -12.75 15.73 3.60
CA SER A 64 -13.13 15.98 2.20
C SER A 64 -12.01 16.67 1.41
N ASN A 65 -12.13 16.68 0.09
CA ASN A 65 -11.17 17.28 -0.84
C ASN A 65 -11.17 18.81 -0.81
N VAL A 66 -10.65 19.41 0.27
CA VAL A 66 -10.63 20.87 0.48
C VAL A 66 -9.23 21.45 0.60
N TYR A 67 -8.20 20.62 0.79
CA TYR A 67 -6.86 21.11 1.10
C TYR A 67 -6.06 21.45 -0.17
N PRO A 68 -5.23 22.52 -0.13
CA PRO A 68 -4.40 22.91 -1.27
C PRO A 68 -3.19 21.98 -1.49
N SER A 69 -2.78 21.21 -0.47
CA SER A 69 -1.64 20.29 -0.56
C SER A 69 -1.85 19.05 0.31
N GLN A 70 -1.12 17.98 0.01
CA GLN A 70 -1.08 16.78 0.86
C GLN A 70 -0.56 17.10 2.26
N LYS A 71 0.46 17.96 2.39
CA LYS A 71 1.00 18.41 3.69
C LYS A 71 -0.08 19.07 4.53
N ALA A 72 -0.83 20.02 3.96
CA ALA A 72 -1.92 20.70 4.66
C ALA A 72 -3.02 19.73 5.12
N ALA A 73 -3.39 18.75 4.28
CA ALA A 73 -4.34 17.71 4.65
C ALA A 73 -3.79 16.85 5.81
N LYS A 74 -2.53 16.42 5.73
CA LYS A 74 -1.85 15.60 6.74
C LYS A 74 -1.79 16.32 8.08
N VAL A 75 -1.42 17.60 8.10
CA VAL A 75 -1.38 18.43 9.30
C VAL A 75 -2.76 18.51 9.97
N ASP A 76 -3.82 18.83 9.22
CA ASP A 76 -5.16 18.95 9.79
C ASP A 76 -5.64 17.64 10.43
N VAL A 77 -5.41 16.53 9.74
CA VAL A 77 -5.81 15.20 10.22
C VAL A 77 -4.96 14.77 11.42
N CYS A 78 -3.65 15.06 11.44
CA CYS A 78 -2.80 14.83 12.61
C CYS A 78 -3.23 15.69 13.81
N ARG A 79 -3.61 16.97 13.60
CA ARG A 79 -4.19 17.79 14.68
C ARG A 79 -5.46 17.17 15.24
N ALA A 80 -6.36 16.70 14.38
CA ALA A 80 -7.59 16.03 14.80
C ALA A 80 -7.30 14.72 15.55
N ALA A 81 -6.30 13.96 15.11
CA ALA A 81 -5.84 12.75 15.77
C ALA A 81 -5.26 13.05 17.17
N MET A 82 -4.38 14.04 17.29
CA MET A 82 -3.82 14.47 18.57
C MET A 82 -4.91 14.94 19.54
N LYS A 83 -5.91 15.70 19.07
CA LYS A 83 -7.06 16.11 19.90
C LYS A 83 -7.87 14.91 20.42
N LYS A 84 -7.96 13.84 19.64
CA LYS A 84 -8.61 12.60 20.07
C LYS A 84 -7.76 11.88 21.12
N LEU A 85 -6.46 11.72 20.85
CA LEU A 85 -5.51 11.09 21.77
C LEU A 85 -5.38 11.86 23.09
N GLN A 86 -5.55 13.18 23.09
CA GLN A 86 -5.57 14.01 24.29
C GLN A 86 -6.63 13.62 25.31
N ALA A 87 -7.79 13.16 24.86
CA ALA A 87 -8.89 12.77 25.74
C ALA A 87 -8.57 11.47 26.50
N ASP A 88 -7.93 10.53 25.81
CA ASP A 88 -7.65 9.19 26.33
C ASP A 88 -6.28 9.09 27.02
N TYR A 89 -5.32 9.92 26.60
CA TYR A 89 -3.90 9.83 27.00
C TYR A 89 -3.27 11.22 27.27
N PRO A 90 -3.82 12.03 28.19
CA PRO A 90 -3.31 13.37 28.47
C PRO A 90 -1.87 13.39 29.00
N GLU A 91 -1.41 12.30 29.63
CA GLU A 91 -0.10 12.17 30.27
C GLU A 91 1.05 11.88 29.29
N TRP A 92 0.76 11.58 28.02
CA TRP A 92 1.79 11.29 27.02
C TRP A 92 2.74 12.46 26.84
N ILE A 93 4.05 12.16 26.77
CA ILE A 93 5.11 13.17 26.70
C ILE A 93 5.40 13.48 25.23
N LEU A 94 5.42 14.77 24.88
CA LEU A 94 5.85 15.23 23.57
C LEU A 94 7.34 15.59 23.56
N PRO A 95 8.01 15.39 22.42
CA PRO A 95 9.37 15.88 22.27
C PRO A 95 9.40 17.41 22.23
N GLU A 96 10.45 17.99 22.80
CA GLU A 96 10.74 19.41 22.68
C GLU A 96 11.67 19.66 21.49
N GLU A 97 11.31 20.63 20.66
CA GLU A 97 12.19 21.14 19.61
C GLU A 97 13.19 22.11 20.27
N ASP A 98 14.27 21.57 20.83
CA ASP A 98 15.40 22.39 21.30
C ASP A 98 16.50 22.39 20.23
N ASP A 99 16.78 23.58 19.70
CA ASP A 99 17.69 23.83 18.56
C ASP A 99 19.16 23.45 18.79
N CYS A 100 19.57 23.10 20.02
CA CYS A 100 21.01 23.06 20.34
C CYS A 100 21.52 21.80 21.03
N LEU A 101 20.67 20.88 21.51
CA LEU A 101 21.15 19.68 22.20
C LEU A 101 20.26 18.49 21.84
N VAL A 102 20.69 17.74 20.82
CA VAL A 102 19.96 16.60 20.24
C VAL A 102 19.93 15.35 21.16
N THR A 103 19.94 15.58 22.47
CA THR A 103 20.03 14.59 23.54
C THR A 103 19.08 14.95 24.68
N SER A 104 17.86 15.37 24.36
CA SER A 104 16.76 15.67 25.30
C SER A 104 16.27 14.44 26.09
N GLY A 105 17.15 13.46 26.35
CA GLY A 105 16.85 12.18 27.00
C GLY A 105 16.16 11.16 26.09
N TRP A 106 15.78 11.55 24.87
CA TRP A 106 15.11 10.68 23.92
C TRP A 106 16.08 9.73 23.22
N ASN A 107 15.70 8.45 23.16
CA ASN A 107 16.38 7.44 22.36
C ASN A 107 15.85 7.46 20.92
N TRP A 108 16.28 8.43 20.13
CA TRP A 108 15.92 8.59 18.73
C TRP A 108 16.41 7.42 17.86
N THR A 109 17.54 6.80 18.22
CA THR A 109 18.02 5.60 17.51
C THR A 109 17.06 4.42 17.63
N GLY A 110 16.48 4.22 18.83
CA GLY A 110 15.43 3.23 19.06
C GLY A 110 14.16 3.59 18.30
N LEU A 111 13.70 4.83 18.41
CA LEU A 111 12.49 5.28 17.74
C LEU A 111 12.56 5.19 16.21
N LEU A 112 13.73 5.46 15.62
CA LEU A 112 13.95 5.28 14.18
C LEU A 112 13.91 3.81 13.77
N ARG A 113 14.49 2.91 14.59
CA ARG A 113 14.40 1.46 14.36
C ARG A 113 12.95 0.99 14.41
N ASP A 114 12.19 1.45 15.39
CA ASP A 114 10.77 1.12 15.54
C ASP A 114 9.98 1.65 14.35
N TYR A 115 10.23 2.89 13.93
CA TYR A 115 9.64 3.48 12.73
C TYR A 115 9.94 2.64 11.48
N CYS A 116 11.19 2.24 11.25
CA CYS A 116 11.55 1.39 10.12
C CYS A 116 10.80 0.06 10.18
N THR A 117 10.75 -0.57 11.35
CA THR A 117 10.05 -1.84 11.58
C THR A 117 8.55 -1.70 11.26
N HIS A 118 7.88 -0.70 11.82
CA HIS A 118 6.45 -0.46 11.62
C HIS A 118 6.07 -0.21 10.15
N ASN A 119 7.01 0.32 9.37
CA ASN A 119 6.80 0.66 7.96
C ASN A 119 7.42 -0.36 6.98
N GLY A 120 7.96 -1.49 7.47
CA GLY A 120 8.59 -2.52 6.62
C GLY A 120 9.85 -2.02 5.92
N LEU A 121 10.56 -1.04 6.48
CA LEU A 121 11.80 -0.51 5.95
C LEU A 121 13.01 -1.31 6.45
N PRO A 122 14.11 -1.36 5.68
CA PRO A 122 15.38 -1.89 6.18
C PRO A 122 15.81 -1.20 7.48
N ALA A 123 16.49 -1.95 8.34
CA ALA A 123 17.06 -1.40 9.57
C ALA A 123 17.99 -0.22 9.24
N PRO A 124 17.96 0.87 10.04
CA PRO A 124 18.81 2.03 9.80
C PRO A 124 20.29 1.67 9.92
N GLU A 125 21.09 2.05 8.93
CA GLU A 125 22.52 1.78 8.89
C GLU A 125 23.29 3.04 9.30
N TYR A 126 24.10 2.95 10.36
CA TYR A 126 24.91 4.07 10.83
C TYR A 126 26.34 3.96 10.29
N ILE A 127 26.74 4.98 9.54
CA ILE A 127 28.05 5.08 8.91
C ILE A 127 28.83 6.15 9.65
N ARG A 128 29.97 5.76 10.23
CA ARG A 128 30.85 6.70 10.92
C ARG A 128 31.62 7.54 9.90
N ILE A 129 31.52 8.86 10.03
CA ILE A 129 32.27 9.83 9.24
C ILE A 129 33.50 10.25 10.06
N LEU A 130 34.67 10.19 9.43
CA LEU A 130 35.93 10.58 10.08
C LEU A 130 35.96 12.10 10.30
N HIS A 131 35.90 12.52 11.56
CA HIS A 131 36.07 13.92 11.97
C HIS A 131 37.24 14.06 12.94
N LYS A 132 37.99 15.17 12.87
CA LYS A 132 39.22 15.37 13.64
C LYS A 132 38.97 15.69 15.13
N GLN A 133 37.78 16.16 15.47
CA GLN A 133 37.47 16.76 16.78
C GLN A 133 36.39 16.01 17.57
N GLY A 134 35.89 14.87 17.08
CA GLY A 134 34.84 14.11 17.76
C GLY A 134 34.20 13.05 16.88
N HIS A 135 33.00 12.63 17.26
CA HIS A 135 32.24 11.61 16.55
C HIS A 135 31.23 12.26 15.60
N CYS A 136 31.17 11.75 14.37
CA CYS A 136 30.19 12.13 13.37
C CYS A 136 29.66 10.85 12.72
N HIS A 137 28.34 10.75 12.57
CA HIS A 137 27.68 9.61 11.93
C HIS A 137 26.68 10.15 10.93
N ALA A 138 26.57 9.48 9.80
CA ALA A 138 25.40 9.53 8.97
C ALA A 138 24.54 8.31 9.25
N VAL A 139 23.23 8.47 9.21
CA VAL A 139 22.29 7.34 9.18
C VAL A 139 21.72 7.23 7.78
N LYS A 140 21.79 6.02 7.22
CA LYS A 140 21.16 5.68 5.95
C LYS A 140 19.84 5.01 6.23
N VAL A 141 18.77 5.57 5.66
CA VAL A 141 17.42 5.01 5.71
C VAL A 141 16.93 4.95 4.26
N GLN A 142 16.63 3.74 3.77
CA GLN A 142 16.39 3.47 2.35
C GLN A 142 17.56 3.95 1.46
N CYS A 143 17.31 4.96 0.61
CA CYS A 143 18.29 5.55 -0.32
C CYS A 143 18.86 6.88 0.18
N ASP A 144 18.30 7.43 1.26
CA ASP A 144 18.67 8.75 1.78
C ASP A 144 19.64 8.62 2.96
N MET A 145 20.49 9.63 3.10
CA MET A 145 21.50 9.70 4.14
C MET A 145 21.36 11.01 4.92
N TYR A 146 21.31 10.90 6.24
CA TYR A 146 21.07 12.03 7.13
C TYR A 146 22.19 12.18 8.14
N THR A 147 22.67 13.40 8.32
CA THR A 147 23.64 13.77 9.35
C THR A 147 22.99 14.63 10.41
N GLY A 148 23.50 14.55 11.64
CA GLY A 148 23.11 15.45 12.72
C GLY A 148 23.35 16.93 12.37
N PRO A 149 22.70 17.86 13.10
CA PRO A 149 22.83 19.30 12.86
C PRO A 149 24.21 19.91 13.12
N ILE A 150 25.05 19.22 13.89
CA ILE A 150 26.35 19.73 14.32
C ILE A 150 27.43 18.85 13.70
N ASP A 151 28.57 19.45 13.36
CA ASP A 151 29.68 18.78 12.67
C ASP A 151 30.25 17.59 13.45
N TYR A 152 30.28 17.68 14.79
CA TYR A 152 30.79 16.63 15.66
C TYR A 152 30.11 16.61 17.04
N TYR A 153 30.18 15.44 17.67
CA TYR A 153 29.58 15.13 18.96
C TYR A 153 30.62 14.54 19.91
N PRO A 154 30.43 14.71 21.24
CA PRO A 154 31.37 14.18 22.25
C PRO A 154 31.31 12.65 22.39
N SER A 155 30.22 12.00 21.97
CA SER A 155 30.08 10.54 22.02
C SER A 155 29.50 9.96 20.72
N GLU A 156 29.77 8.69 20.46
CA GLU A 156 29.16 7.96 19.33
C GLU A 156 27.64 7.90 19.46
N PHE A 157 27.14 7.68 20.68
CA PHE A 157 25.71 7.64 20.97
C PHE A 157 25.03 8.95 20.60
N ASP A 158 25.55 10.09 21.06
CA ASP A 158 24.96 11.41 20.78
C ASP A 158 24.96 11.71 19.28
N SER A 159 26.03 11.31 18.59
CA SER A 159 26.14 11.46 17.15
C SER A 159 25.10 10.63 16.39
N GLN A 160 24.95 9.35 16.73
CA GLN A 160 23.95 8.47 16.13
C GLN A 160 22.53 8.95 16.45
N ASN A 161 22.28 9.34 17.70
CA ASN A 161 21.00 9.85 18.16
C ASN A 161 20.62 11.13 17.42
N ALA A 162 21.59 12.01 17.16
CA ALA A 162 21.35 13.24 16.43
C ALA A 162 21.03 13.02 14.95
N SER A 163 21.75 12.10 14.31
CA SER A 163 21.46 11.71 12.92
C SER A 163 20.11 11.00 12.81
N ALA A 164 19.74 10.18 13.79
CA ALA A 164 18.43 9.53 13.87
C ALA A 164 17.28 10.54 13.99
N TYR A 165 17.44 11.55 14.86
CA TYR A 165 16.49 12.66 14.98
C TYR A 165 16.27 13.37 13.65
N ARG A 166 17.36 13.71 12.93
CA ARG A 166 17.26 14.37 11.63
C ARG A 166 16.59 13.50 10.56
N ALA A 167 16.87 12.20 10.55
CA ALA A 167 16.18 11.27 9.66
C ALA A 167 14.67 11.23 9.96
N LEU A 168 14.27 11.09 11.22
CA LEU A 168 12.85 11.06 11.63
C LEU A 168 12.13 12.36 11.30
N GLN A 169 12.76 13.50 11.55
CA GLN A 169 12.22 14.82 11.20
C GLN A 169 11.95 14.91 9.69
N ALA A 170 12.90 14.50 8.86
CA ALA A 170 12.73 14.48 7.41
C ALA A 170 11.61 13.52 6.96
N LEU A 171 11.58 12.30 7.51
CA LEU A 171 10.61 11.26 7.18
C LEU A 171 9.17 11.67 7.51
N TRP A 172 8.93 12.28 8.68
CA TRP A 172 7.57 12.65 9.09
C TRP A 172 7.06 13.95 8.45
N ILE A 173 7.92 14.96 8.32
CA ILE A 173 7.54 16.28 7.81
C ILE A 173 7.45 16.29 6.29
N HIS A 174 8.52 15.87 5.61
CA HIS A 174 8.59 15.96 4.16
C HIS A 174 7.93 14.76 3.50
N GLY A 175 7.93 13.61 4.18
CA GLY A 175 7.64 12.34 3.52
C GLY A 175 8.72 12.06 2.48
N THR A 176 9.19 10.83 2.35
CA THR A 176 10.01 10.47 1.20
C THR A 176 9.21 10.80 -0.06
N GLY A 177 9.66 11.80 -0.82
CA GLY A 177 9.01 12.34 -2.02
C GLY A 177 8.93 11.36 -3.19
N CYS A 178 9.14 10.07 -2.94
CA CYS A 178 8.75 9.02 -3.85
C CYS A 178 7.26 8.74 -3.63
N SER A 179 6.50 8.79 -4.71
CA SER A 179 5.08 8.42 -4.86
C SER A 179 4.80 6.96 -4.53
N TRP A 180 5.19 6.50 -3.34
CA TRP A 180 4.75 5.22 -2.82
C TRP A 180 3.34 5.46 -2.34
N ASN A 181 2.39 5.18 -3.23
CA ASN A 181 1.17 4.50 -2.82
C ASN A 181 1.66 3.35 -1.96
N SER A 182 1.63 3.52 -0.64
CA SER A 182 2.20 2.56 0.28
C SER A 182 1.49 1.24 0.01
N SER A 183 2.17 0.34 -0.71
CA SER A 183 1.95 -1.08 -0.60
C SER A 183 1.88 -1.38 0.89
N GLY A 184 0.93 -2.25 1.26
CA GLY A 184 0.75 -2.68 2.64
C GLY A 184 2.09 -3.12 3.27
N PRO A 185 2.14 -3.22 4.60
CA PRO A 185 3.36 -3.65 5.29
C PRO A 185 3.92 -4.91 4.61
N ILE A 186 5.21 -4.87 4.26
CA ILE A 186 5.95 -6.09 3.95
C ILE A 186 5.82 -6.97 5.19
N PRO A 187 5.40 -8.24 5.08
CA PRO A 187 5.28 -9.11 6.23
C PRO A 187 6.66 -9.22 6.89
N LEU A 188 6.76 -8.68 8.11
CA LEU A 188 7.92 -8.77 8.99
C LEU A 188 8.17 -10.25 9.33
N LYS A 189 8.85 -10.97 8.43
CA LYS A 189 9.59 -12.17 8.81
C LYS A 189 10.80 -11.67 9.59
N ASN A 190 10.79 -11.92 10.89
CA ASN A 190 11.92 -11.76 11.82
C ASN A 190 12.01 -10.41 12.55
N THR A 191 11.02 -10.04 13.38
CA THR A 191 11.27 -9.43 14.70
C THR A 191 9.99 -9.36 15.54
N ASP A 192 10.13 -9.73 16.82
CA ASP A 192 9.13 -9.80 17.91
C ASP A 192 7.64 -9.81 17.51
N GLU A 193 7.13 -11.01 17.18
CA GLU A 193 5.70 -11.26 16.93
C GLU A 193 4.80 -10.93 18.13
N GLN A 194 5.36 -10.81 19.34
CA GLN A 194 4.59 -10.59 20.57
C GLN A 194 4.05 -9.16 20.72
N THR A 195 4.72 -8.14 20.17
CA THR A 195 4.26 -6.74 20.26
C THR A 195 3.25 -6.37 19.16
N LEU A 196 3.25 -7.09 18.04
CA LEU A 196 2.36 -6.85 16.89
C LEU A 196 1.10 -7.74 16.87
N ALA A 197 0.94 -8.66 17.83
CA ALA A 197 -0.17 -9.61 17.90
C ALA A 197 -1.55 -8.95 18.09
N ASN A 198 -1.60 -7.74 18.66
CA ASN A 198 -2.86 -7.07 19.05
C ASN A 198 -3.32 -5.99 18.05
N VAL A 199 -2.60 -5.80 16.95
CA VAL A 199 -2.97 -4.79 15.94
C VAL A 199 -4.12 -5.32 15.08
N PRO A 200 -5.24 -4.58 14.93
CA PRO A 200 -6.29 -4.93 13.97
C PRO A 200 -5.72 -4.96 12.55
N ARG A 201 -5.65 -6.15 11.95
CA ARG A 201 -5.21 -6.33 10.57
C ARG A 201 -6.42 -6.17 9.64
N PRO A 202 -6.37 -5.28 8.64
CA PRO A 202 -7.26 -5.43 7.49
C PRO A 202 -6.87 -6.70 6.72
N PRO A 203 -7.81 -7.38 6.03
CA PRO A 203 -7.50 -8.57 5.25
C PRO A 203 -6.48 -8.23 4.16
N GLU A 204 -5.36 -8.94 4.15
CA GLU A 204 -4.32 -8.90 3.12
C GLU A 204 -4.80 -9.63 1.88
N SER A 205 -4.96 -8.93 0.76
CA SER A 205 -4.69 -9.46 -0.58
C SER A 205 -4.81 -8.34 -1.61
N LEU A 206 -3.86 -8.29 -2.54
CA LEU A 206 -3.73 -7.48 -3.77
C LEU A 206 -2.44 -6.66 -3.72
N PHE A 207 -1.32 -7.28 -4.11
CA PHE A 207 -0.45 -6.86 -5.22
C PHE A 207 0.70 -7.88 -5.38
N PRO A 208 0.99 -8.39 -6.61
CA PRO A 208 2.04 -9.36 -6.87
C PRO A 208 3.44 -8.72 -6.94
N ASP A 209 4.44 -9.43 -6.42
CA ASP A 209 5.86 -9.14 -6.60
C ASP A 209 6.24 -9.17 -8.10
N ILE A 210 6.83 -8.08 -8.57
CA ILE A 210 7.55 -8.03 -9.84
C ILE A 210 9.02 -8.35 -9.52
N GLU A 211 9.44 -9.60 -9.77
CA GLU A 211 10.85 -9.94 -9.78
C GLU A 211 11.52 -9.35 -11.04
N HIS A 212 12.41 -8.38 -10.84
CA HIS A 212 13.41 -8.02 -11.84
C HIS A 212 14.59 -8.99 -11.77
N SER A 213 14.69 -9.76 -12.84
CA SER A 213 15.80 -10.57 -13.31
C SER A 213 17.17 -9.88 -13.15
N SER A 214 18.13 -10.57 -12.53
CA SER A 214 19.55 -10.46 -12.90
C SER A 214 20.24 -11.81 -12.80
N LEU A 215 20.55 -12.37 -13.96
CA LEU A 215 21.41 -13.54 -14.17
C LEU A 215 22.89 -13.08 -14.23
N LEU A 216 23.78 -14.06 -13.99
CA LEU A 216 25.26 -14.07 -14.11
C LEU A 216 25.96 -13.71 -12.79
N CYS A 217 26.82 -14.53 -12.15
CA CYS A 217 27.75 -15.53 -12.69
C CYS A 217 28.03 -16.67 -11.68
N ARG A 218 28.36 -17.85 -12.21
CA ARG A 218 28.57 -19.14 -11.56
C ARG A 218 29.92 -19.28 -10.83
N LYS A 219 29.87 -19.89 -9.64
CA LYS A 219 30.67 -21.01 -9.08
C LYS A 219 32.18 -21.12 -9.35
N ARG A 220 32.92 -21.47 -8.28
CA ARG A 220 33.85 -22.62 -8.08
C ARG A 220 34.29 -22.59 -6.60
N GLN A 221 34.53 -23.65 -5.81
CA GLN A 221 34.77 -25.10 -5.97
C GLN A 221 34.64 -25.73 -4.55
N ALA A 222 34.01 -26.91 -4.40
CA ALA A 222 34.60 -28.26 -4.18
C ALA A 222 34.82 -28.60 -2.68
N GLU A 223 34.07 -29.57 -2.12
CA GLU A 223 34.37 -31.02 -1.92
C GLU A 223 34.83 -31.28 -0.47
N SER A 224 34.02 -32.03 0.33
CA SER A 224 34.16 -33.47 0.67
C SER A 224 35.03 -33.63 1.95
N GLU A 225 34.64 -34.33 3.02
CA GLU A 225 34.55 -35.80 3.15
C GLU A 225 34.07 -36.24 4.57
N HIS A 226 33.41 -37.41 4.64
CA HIS A 226 33.47 -38.49 5.67
C HIS A 226 33.05 -38.21 7.15
N VAL A 227 32.44 -39.09 7.97
CA VAL A 227 32.10 -40.54 8.00
C VAL A 227 31.00 -40.80 9.07
N PRO A 228 30.21 -41.88 8.98
CA PRO A 228 29.11 -42.22 9.90
C PRO A 228 29.52 -43.16 11.05
N LEU A 229 28.77 -43.20 12.16
CA LEU A 229 28.78 -44.39 13.03
C LEU A 229 27.48 -44.59 13.83
N ASN A 230 27.05 -45.85 13.82
CA ASN A 230 25.87 -46.47 14.43
C ASN A 230 25.90 -46.54 15.96
N SER A 231 24.72 -46.63 16.61
CA SER A 231 24.40 -47.63 17.65
C SER A 231 22.94 -47.51 18.17
N PRO A 232 22.38 -48.56 18.83
CA PRO A 232 20.96 -48.93 18.75
C PRO A 232 20.08 -48.54 19.95
N LYS A 233 18.76 -48.67 19.70
CA LYS A 233 17.57 -48.43 20.57
C LYS A 233 17.65 -49.04 21.98
N PRO A 234 16.81 -48.58 22.94
CA PRO A 234 15.58 -49.34 23.17
C PRO A 234 14.32 -48.50 23.48
N ASN A 235 13.19 -49.07 23.06
CA ASN A 235 11.81 -48.60 23.18
C ASN A 235 11.36 -48.41 24.64
N LYS A 236 10.75 -47.26 24.95
CA LYS A 236 9.70 -47.15 25.98
C LYS A 236 8.49 -46.40 25.40
N LYS A 237 7.37 -47.12 25.37
CA LYS A 237 6.04 -46.66 24.95
C LYS A 237 5.59 -45.50 25.85
N GLN A 238 5.46 -44.31 25.29
CA GLN A 238 4.72 -43.21 25.90
C GLN A 238 3.72 -42.67 24.87
N LYS A 239 2.43 -42.82 25.18
CA LYS A 239 1.32 -42.14 24.50
C LYS A 239 1.57 -40.63 24.58
N GLN A 240 2.07 -40.02 23.51
CA GLN A 240 2.05 -38.57 23.35
C GLN A 240 0.93 -38.20 22.38
N MET A 241 -0.04 -37.46 22.92
CA MET A 241 -1.06 -36.75 22.16
C MET A 241 -0.37 -35.79 21.20
N LYS A 242 -0.63 -35.94 19.89
CA LYS A 242 -0.20 -34.99 18.86
C LYS A 242 -0.87 -33.64 19.13
N LYS A 243 -0.16 -32.71 19.77
CA LYS A 243 -0.43 -31.27 19.63
C LYS A 243 0.08 -30.86 18.26
N GLY A 244 -0.83 -30.72 17.30
CA GLY A 244 -0.54 -30.02 16.05
C GLY A 244 -0.40 -28.51 16.32
N PRO A 245 0.29 -27.77 15.44
CA PRO A 245 0.48 -26.33 15.57
C PRO A 245 -0.86 -25.65 15.31
N GLY A 246 -1.51 -25.17 16.37
CA GLY A 246 -2.77 -24.44 16.33
C GLY A 246 -2.52 -22.96 16.58
N ASN A 247 -2.48 -22.17 15.52
CA ASN A 247 -2.59 -20.71 15.55
C ASN A 247 -4.01 -20.26 15.14
N SER A 248 -5.01 -21.07 15.44
CA SER A 248 -6.42 -20.72 15.31
C SER A 248 -7.04 -20.82 16.70
N ASN A 249 -7.59 -19.73 17.24
CA ASN A 249 -8.41 -19.71 18.46
C ASN A 249 -9.77 -20.44 18.28
N LEU A 250 -9.82 -21.43 17.39
CA LEU A 250 -10.99 -22.22 17.06
C LEU A 250 -10.71 -23.66 17.48
N LEU A 251 -11.46 -24.14 18.47
CA LEU A 251 -11.44 -25.56 18.82
C LEU A 251 -12.03 -26.36 17.65
N LYS A 252 -11.30 -27.36 17.15
CA LYS A 252 -11.85 -28.28 16.16
C LYS A 252 -13.09 -28.95 16.75
N LEU A 253 -14.24 -28.74 16.12
CA LEU A 253 -15.48 -29.45 16.43
C LEU A 253 -15.26 -30.94 16.13
N THR A 254 -15.08 -31.73 17.18
CA THR A 254 -14.90 -33.19 17.11
C THR A 254 -16.21 -33.93 16.82
N ASN A 255 -17.35 -33.25 16.84
CA ASN A 255 -18.69 -33.80 16.62
C ASN A 255 -19.50 -32.95 15.63
N CYS A 256 -18.96 -32.66 14.44
CA CYS A 256 -19.78 -32.09 13.37
C CYS A 256 -20.82 -33.12 12.92
N ARG A 257 -22.09 -32.86 13.25
CA ARG A 257 -23.25 -33.59 12.70
C ARG A 257 -23.61 -33.15 11.29
N LEU A 258 -22.91 -32.15 10.76
CA LEU A 258 -23.10 -31.65 9.41
C LEU A 258 -22.17 -32.42 8.47
N PRO A 259 -22.70 -33.05 7.40
CA PRO A 259 -21.84 -33.63 6.37
C PRO A 259 -21.00 -32.53 5.73
N THR A 260 -19.75 -32.85 5.40
CA THR A 260 -18.88 -31.97 4.61
C THR A 260 -19.59 -31.63 3.31
N ILE A 261 -19.87 -30.35 3.11
CA ILE A 261 -20.39 -29.85 1.84
C ILE A 261 -19.16 -29.62 0.96
N ASP A 262 -18.86 -30.60 0.12
CA ASP A 262 -17.95 -30.38 -1.01
C ASP A 262 -18.69 -29.45 -1.97
N VAL A 263 -18.35 -28.16 -1.93
CA VAL A 263 -18.80 -27.20 -2.95
C VAL A 263 -17.99 -27.52 -4.20
N PRO A 264 -18.60 -28.09 -5.26
CA PRO A 264 -17.86 -28.31 -6.50
C PRO A 264 -17.37 -26.96 -7.00
N ALA A 265 -16.10 -26.88 -7.36
CA ALA A 265 -15.52 -25.70 -8.00
C ALA A 265 -16.27 -25.48 -9.32
N GLN A 266 -17.25 -24.59 -9.31
CA GLN A 266 -17.94 -24.18 -10.51
C GLN A 266 -16.92 -23.38 -11.34
N GLU A 267 -16.65 -23.82 -12.57
CA GLU A 267 -15.83 -23.04 -13.50
C GLU A 267 -16.58 -21.72 -13.75
N GLU A 268 -16.01 -20.62 -13.27
CA GLU A 268 -16.58 -19.29 -13.49
C GLU A 268 -16.48 -18.97 -14.98
N GLU A 269 -17.63 -18.73 -15.61
CA GLU A 269 -17.66 -18.26 -16.99
C GLU A 269 -17.05 -16.86 -17.04
N LYS A 270 -16.02 -16.69 -17.88
CA LYS A 270 -15.38 -15.38 -18.09
C LYS A 270 -16.41 -14.36 -18.55
N ARG A 271 -16.33 -13.15 -18.00
CA ARG A 271 -17.25 -12.07 -18.39
C ARG A 271 -17.09 -11.71 -19.88
N TRP A 272 -15.85 -11.73 -20.37
CA TRP A 272 -15.53 -11.42 -21.76
C TRP A 272 -15.01 -12.66 -22.49
N LYS A 273 -15.67 -13.02 -23.60
CA LYS A 273 -15.24 -14.13 -24.46
C LYS A 273 -14.08 -13.75 -25.39
N VAL A 274 -13.75 -12.47 -25.46
CA VAL A 274 -12.82 -11.88 -26.43
C VAL A 274 -11.64 -11.28 -25.66
N THR A 275 -10.43 -11.42 -26.22
CA THR A 275 -9.23 -10.83 -25.63
C THR A 275 -8.97 -9.42 -26.17
N PRO A 276 -8.26 -8.56 -25.42
CA PRO A 276 -7.89 -7.22 -25.89
C PRO A 276 -7.14 -7.20 -27.22
N LYS A 277 -6.26 -8.19 -27.44
CA LYS A 277 -5.52 -8.35 -28.70
C LYS A 277 -6.45 -8.66 -29.88
N GLU A 278 -7.47 -9.48 -29.64
CA GLU A 278 -8.48 -9.81 -30.65
C GLU A 278 -9.34 -8.58 -30.99
N LEU A 279 -9.70 -7.78 -29.98
CA LEU A 279 -10.40 -6.50 -30.21
C LEU A 279 -9.57 -5.58 -31.11
N LEU A 280 -8.30 -5.34 -30.76
CA LEU A 280 -7.39 -4.49 -31.53
C LEU A 280 -7.19 -4.99 -32.96
N PHE A 281 -7.06 -6.30 -33.14
CA PHE A 281 -6.92 -6.91 -34.46
C PHE A 281 -8.18 -6.69 -35.33
N GLN A 282 -9.38 -6.89 -34.77
CA GLN A 282 -10.62 -6.75 -35.54
C GLN A 282 -11.01 -5.31 -35.84
N ILE A 283 -10.60 -4.34 -35.03
CA ILE A 283 -10.91 -2.92 -35.28
C ILE A 283 -9.84 -2.21 -36.13
N GLY A 284 -8.63 -2.77 -36.23
CA GLY A 284 -7.50 -2.16 -36.94
C GLY A 284 -7.75 -1.92 -38.43
N THR A 285 -8.68 -2.65 -39.04
CA THR A 285 -9.05 -2.51 -40.46
C THR A 285 -10.07 -1.41 -40.73
N LEU A 286 -10.73 -0.87 -39.69
CA LEU A 286 -11.77 0.14 -39.84
C LEU A 286 -11.15 1.54 -39.78
N LEU A 287 -11.55 2.44 -40.69
CA LEU A 287 -11.01 3.79 -40.76
C LEU A 287 -11.75 4.77 -39.83
N ALA A 288 -13.07 4.66 -39.71
CA ALA A 288 -13.87 5.53 -38.85
C ALA A 288 -13.94 5.00 -37.41
N SER A 289 -13.74 5.89 -36.43
CA SER A 289 -13.74 5.54 -35.02
C SER A 289 -15.14 5.18 -34.51
N THR A 290 -16.17 5.77 -35.11
CA THR A 290 -17.57 5.40 -34.86
C THR A 290 -17.90 3.96 -35.27
N ASP A 291 -17.34 3.48 -36.38
CA ASP A 291 -17.50 2.08 -36.82
C ASP A 291 -16.70 1.12 -35.93
N ARG A 292 -15.50 1.55 -35.49
CA ARG A 292 -14.71 0.81 -34.49
C ARG A 292 -15.51 0.64 -33.20
N LEU A 293 -16.16 1.69 -32.71
CA LEU A 293 -16.97 1.64 -31.50
C LEU A 293 -18.12 0.64 -31.61
N LYS A 294 -18.87 0.66 -32.71
CA LYS A 294 -19.93 -0.33 -32.97
C LYS A 294 -19.38 -1.75 -33.03
N LYS A 295 -18.23 -1.94 -33.70
CA LYS A 295 -17.61 -3.26 -33.80
C LYS A 295 -17.17 -3.80 -32.43
N VAL A 296 -16.59 -2.96 -31.58
CA VAL A 296 -16.23 -3.33 -30.20
C VAL A 296 -17.48 -3.67 -29.39
N CYS A 297 -18.54 -2.86 -29.45
CA CYS A 297 -19.77 -3.13 -28.72
C CYS A 297 -20.37 -4.49 -29.13
N ASN A 298 -20.41 -4.79 -30.43
CA ASN A 298 -20.85 -6.09 -30.94
C ASN A 298 -19.98 -7.26 -30.46
N LEU A 299 -18.65 -7.10 -30.40
CA LEU A 299 -17.75 -8.15 -29.92
C LEU A 299 -17.89 -8.39 -28.41
N LEU A 300 -18.28 -7.36 -27.66
CA LEU A 300 -18.51 -7.44 -26.21
C LEU A 300 -19.97 -7.78 -25.86
N GLY A 301 -20.86 -7.91 -26.84
CA GLY A 301 -22.29 -8.15 -26.60
C GLY A 301 -23.01 -6.96 -25.96
N LEU A 302 -22.49 -5.74 -26.17
CA LEU A 302 -23.09 -4.48 -25.69
C LEU A 302 -24.00 -3.88 -26.77
N GLU A 303 -25.06 -3.20 -26.34
CA GLU A 303 -25.88 -2.39 -27.25
C GLU A 303 -25.10 -1.16 -27.75
N ASP A 304 -25.46 -0.69 -28.96
CA ASP A 304 -24.87 0.50 -29.57
C ASP A 304 -25.10 1.74 -28.69
N PRO A 305 -24.04 2.46 -28.29
CA PRO A 305 -24.18 3.60 -27.40
C PRO A 305 -24.64 4.87 -28.14
N GLU A 306 -25.23 5.79 -27.38
CA GLU A 306 -25.67 7.09 -27.89
C GLU A 306 -24.52 8.12 -27.79
N ILE A 307 -24.10 8.68 -28.94
CA ILE A 307 -23.10 9.75 -28.98
C ILE A 307 -23.82 11.10 -28.97
N ARG A 308 -23.76 11.81 -27.83
CA ARG A 308 -24.36 13.14 -27.70
C ARG A 308 -23.31 14.22 -27.91
N VAL A 309 -23.55 15.11 -28.86
CA VAL A 309 -22.71 16.28 -29.12
C VAL A 309 -23.55 17.55 -28.95
N GLN A 310 -23.03 18.49 -28.18
CA GLN A 310 -23.65 19.77 -27.88
C GLN A 310 -22.70 20.89 -28.28
N ARG A 311 -23.22 21.86 -29.02
CA ARG A 311 -22.46 23.04 -29.44
C ARG A 311 -22.46 24.08 -28.32
N THR A 312 -21.30 24.69 -28.03
CA THR A 312 -21.10 25.61 -26.91
C THR A 312 -20.94 27.07 -27.32
N ASP A 313 -20.84 27.37 -28.62
CA ASP A 313 -20.56 28.73 -29.13
C ASP A 313 -21.81 29.62 -29.40
N GLY A 314 -23.02 29.11 -29.11
CA GLY A 314 -24.28 29.86 -29.24
C GLY A 314 -24.75 30.14 -30.68
N ARG A 315 -24.08 29.61 -31.72
CA ARG A 315 -24.47 29.79 -33.13
C ARG A 315 -25.29 28.60 -33.61
N LEU A 316 -26.42 28.84 -34.29
CA LEU A 316 -27.35 27.79 -34.75
C LEU A 316 -27.01 27.16 -36.12
N ILE A 317 -25.88 27.49 -36.72
CA ILE A 317 -25.53 27.03 -38.08
C ILE A 317 -24.63 25.80 -37.99
N GLU A 318 -25.00 24.64 -38.56
CA GLU A 318 -24.16 23.42 -38.65
C GLU A 318 -22.87 23.68 -39.46
N ALA A 319 -21.86 24.22 -38.80
CA ALA A 319 -20.58 24.63 -39.38
C ALA A 319 -19.46 24.43 -38.35
N TYR A 320 -18.24 24.80 -38.74
CA TYR A 320 -17.09 24.83 -37.83
C TYR A 320 -17.42 25.66 -36.58
N GLY A 321 -17.20 25.09 -35.40
CA GLY A 321 -17.61 25.68 -34.12
C GLY A 321 -17.00 24.95 -32.94
N GLU A 322 -17.38 25.39 -31.74
CA GLU A 322 -16.96 24.72 -30.50
C GLU A 322 -18.02 23.73 -30.04
N TYR A 323 -17.59 22.50 -29.82
CA TYR A 323 -18.46 21.39 -29.45
C TYR A 323 -17.94 20.68 -28.19
N THR A 324 -18.89 20.17 -27.41
CA THR A 324 -18.68 19.24 -26.31
C THR A 324 -19.42 17.95 -26.62
N GLY A 325 -18.77 16.81 -26.49
CA GLY A 325 -19.35 15.52 -26.83
C GLY A 325 -19.02 14.43 -25.82
N GLY A 326 -19.81 13.35 -25.83
CA GLY A 326 -19.53 12.15 -25.05
C GLY A 326 -20.43 10.99 -25.46
N VAL A 327 -19.99 9.78 -25.12
CA VAL A 327 -20.68 8.52 -25.41
C VAL A 327 -21.44 8.05 -24.17
N TYR A 328 -22.71 7.67 -24.33
CA TYR A 328 -23.61 7.27 -23.26
C TYR A 328 -24.13 5.86 -23.50
N PHE A 329 -24.03 5.02 -22.46
CA PHE A 329 -24.56 3.65 -22.47
C PHE A 329 -25.80 3.59 -21.57
N ASN A 330 -26.87 2.96 -22.06
CA ASN A 330 -28.17 2.93 -21.38
C ASN A 330 -28.51 1.56 -20.77
N GLU A 331 -27.96 0.45 -21.27
CA GLU A 331 -28.33 -0.88 -20.78
C GLU A 331 -27.34 -1.47 -19.77
N ASP A 332 -26.04 -1.25 -19.94
CA ASP A 332 -25.04 -1.78 -18.99
C ASP A 332 -24.93 -0.87 -17.75
N PRO A 333 -25.24 -1.36 -16.54
CA PRO A 333 -25.25 -0.53 -15.33
C PRO A 333 -23.87 0.04 -14.96
N PHE A 334 -22.77 -0.59 -15.37
CA PHE A 334 -21.42 -0.10 -15.12
C PHE A 334 -21.07 1.02 -16.09
N LEU A 335 -21.31 0.81 -17.39
CA LEU A 335 -21.04 1.81 -18.42
C LEU A 335 -21.98 3.02 -18.31
N MET A 336 -23.22 2.83 -17.86
CA MET A 336 -24.14 3.91 -17.55
C MET A 336 -23.57 4.81 -16.44
N ARG A 337 -23.02 4.23 -15.36
CA ARG A 337 -22.37 5.01 -14.29
C ARG A 337 -21.07 5.69 -14.73
N ALA A 338 -20.35 5.09 -15.67
CA ALA A 338 -19.14 5.67 -16.25
C ALA A 338 -19.41 6.74 -17.32
N SER A 339 -20.66 6.86 -17.79
CA SER A 339 -21.06 7.83 -18.81
C SER A 339 -21.04 9.27 -18.28
N PRO A 340 -20.61 10.28 -19.06
CA PRO A 340 -20.17 10.19 -20.46
C PRO A 340 -18.74 9.64 -20.63
N ILE A 341 -18.62 8.55 -21.37
CA ILE A 341 -17.35 7.94 -21.74
C ILE A 341 -16.75 8.70 -22.92
N GLY A 342 -15.44 8.90 -22.90
CA GLY A 342 -14.74 9.60 -23.97
C GLY A 342 -15.07 11.09 -24.09
N ARG A 343 -15.52 11.73 -22.99
CA ARG A 343 -15.93 13.14 -23.00
C ARG A 343 -14.84 14.07 -23.56
N ILE A 344 -15.23 14.92 -24.50
CA ILE A 344 -14.43 16.00 -25.07
C ILE A 344 -15.13 17.32 -24.77
N SER A 345 -14.39 18.29 -24.25
CA SER A 345 -14.91 19.63 -23.95
C SER A 345 -14.21 20.66 -24.82
N ASN A 346 -14.96 21.63 -25.35
CA ASN A 346 -14.47 22.79 -26.10
C ASN A 346 -13.57 22.43 -27.31
N MET A 347 -13.94 21.40 -28.07
CA MET A 347 -13.21 21.06 -29.29
C MET A 347 -13.68 21.95 -30.43
N GLN A 348 -12.73 22.64 -31.06
CA GLN A 348 -12.96 23.36 -32.31
C GLN A 348 -12.96 22.37 -33.48
N GLY A 349 -14.02 22.37 -34.27
CA GLY A 349 -14.14 21.42 -35.37
C GLY A 349 -15.54 21.35 -35.95
N THR A 350 -15.80 20.27 -36.67
CA THR A 350 -17.16 19.89 -37.10
C THR A 350 -17.75 18.90 -36.10
N GLU A 351 -19.09 18.81 -36.08
CA GLU A 351 -19.79 17.82 -35.24
C GLU A 351 -19.31 16.39 -35.54
N VAL A 352 -19.05 16.07 -36.81
CA VAL A 352 -18.54 14.75 -37.24
C VAL A 352 -17.18 14.45 -36.63
N ALA A 353 -16.26 15.42 -36.62
CA ALA A 353 -14.94 15.26 -36.02
C ALA A 353 -15.03 15.02 -34.50
N VAL A 354 -15.97 15.71 -33.82
CA VAL A 354 -16.19 15.53 -32.38
C VAL A 354 -16.81 14.18 -32.08
N LYS A 355 -17.78 13.72 -32.90
CA LYS A 355 -18.34 12.37 -32.79
C LYS A 355 -17.27 11.30 -32.94
N ASP A 356 -16.41 11.44 -33.95
CA ASP A 356 -15.35 10.47 -34.21
C ASP A 356 -14.32 10.43 -33.06
N ALA A 357 -13.88 11.60 -32.57
CA ALA A 357 -12.95 11.68 -31.45
C ALA A 357 -13.54 11.16 -30.13
N CYS A 358 -14.85 11.37 -29.89
CA CYS A 358 -15.55 10.78 -28.74
C CYS A 358 -15.59 9.25 -28.86
N ALA A 359 -15.85 8.73 -30.07
CA ALA A 359 -15.90 7.31 -30.33
C ALA A 359 -14.52 6.64 -30.15
N GLU A 360 -13.45 7.28 -30.61
CA GLU A 360 -12.07 6.81 -30.41
C GLU A 360 -11.74 6.64 -28.92
N ARG A 361 -12.01 7.67 -28.11
CA ARG A 361 -11.78 7.60 -26.66
C ARG A 361 -12.66 6.56 -25.96
N ALA A 362 -13.87 6.31 -26.47
CA ALA A 362 -14.74 5.28 -25.95
C ALA A 362 -14.22 3.87 -26.29
N VAL A 363 -13.69 3.66 -27.50
CA VAL A 363 -13.02 2.42 -27.89
C VAL A 363 -11.83 2.12 -26.96
N ASP A 364 -10.96 3.11 -26.74
CA ASP A 364 -9.80 2.96 -25.84
C ASP A 364 -10.21 2.63 -24.40
N TYR A 365 -11.34 3.16 -23.94
CA TYR A 365 -11.88 2.87 -22.62
C TYR A 365 -12.38 1.42 -22.54
N LEU A 366 -13.14 0.97 -23.54
CA LEU A 366 -13.68 -0.39 -23.57
C LEU A 366 -12.57 -1.45 -23.65
N ILE A 367 -11.51 -1.20 -24.41
CA ILE A 367 -10.36 -2.13 -24.49
C ILE A 367 -9.65 -2.23 -23.14
N ARG A 368 -9.38 -1.09 -22.50
CA ARG A 368 -8.76 -1.08 -21.16
C ARG A 368 -9.61 -1.78 -20.10
N MET A 369 -10.93 -1.60 -20.15
CA MET A 369 -11.84 -2.30 -19.26
C MET A 369 -11.74 -3.83 -19.41
N VAL A 370 -11.63 -4.33 -20.65
CA VAL A 370 -11.47 -5.76 -20.92
C VAL A 370 -10.09 -6.25 -20.48
N GLU A 371 -9.04 -5.44 -20.62
CA GLU A 371 -7.70 -5.73 -20.08
C GLU A 371 -7.71 -5.86 -18.56
N GLU A 372 -8.29 -4.89 -17.86
CA GLU A 372 -8.39 -4.87 -16.41
C GLU A 372 -9.19 -6.08 -15.89
N ASP A 373 -10.35 -6.38 -16.49
CA ASP A 373 -11.15 -7.55 -16.09
C ASP A 373 -10.40 -8.87 -16.34
N LEU A 374 -9.66 -8.99 -17.46
CA LEU A 374 -8.86 -10.18 -17.76
C LEU A 374 -7.70 -10.38 -16.77
N ASP A 375 -7.06 -9.29 -16.33
CA ASP A 375 -5.97 -9.34 -15.35
C ASP A 375 -6.49 -9.72 -13.95
N ILE A 376 -7.68 -9.22 -13.58
CA ILE A 376 -8.37 -9.62 -12.34
C ILE A 376 -8.71 -11.10 -12.37
N GLU A 377 -9.27 -11.62 -13.48
CA GLU A 377 -9.57 -13.04 -13.62
C GLU A 377 -8.29 -13.91 -13.54
N GLN A 378 -7.20 -13.51 -14.20
CA GLN A 378 -5.94 -14.24 -14.17
C GLN A 378 -5.28 -14.25 -12.79
N THR A 379 -5.34 -13.15 -12.04
CA THR A 379 -4.82 -13.09 -10.68
C THR A 379 -5.64 -13.98 -9.75
N ALA A 380 -6.98 -13.93 -9.83
CA ALA A 380 -7.86 -14.83 -9.07
C ALA A 380 -7.66 -16.32 -9.42
N ALA A 381 -7.37 -16.64 -10.68
CA ALA A 381 -7.05 -18.02 -11.09
C ALA A 381 -5.70 -18.50 -10.52
N LYS A 382 -4.68 -17.63 -10.49
CA LYS A 382 -3.37 -17.94 -9.89
C LYS A 382 -3.48 -18.17 -8.39
N GLU A 383 -4.24 -17.33 -7.68
CA GLU A 383 -4.50 -17.50 -6.24
C GLU A 383 -5.20 -18.83 -5.94
N ARG A 384 -6.23 -19.19 -6.72
CA ARG A 384 -6.88 -20.51 -6.62
C ARG A 384 -5.91 -21.67 -6.85
N GLY A 385 -5.04 -21.56 -7.84
CA GLY A 385 -4.00 -22.56 -8.12
C GLY A 385 -3.04 -22.75 -6.95
N LEU A 386 -2.61 -21.66 -6.30
CA LEU A 386 -1.76 -21.71 -5.11
C LEU A 386 -2.47 -22.41 -3.94
N VAL A 387 -3.75 -22.10 -3.69
CA VAL A 387 -4.54 -22.77 -2.64
C VAL A 387 -4.68 -24.26 -2.92
N GLY A 388 -4.89 -24.67 -4.18
CA GLY A 388 -4.91 -26.07 -4.58
C GLY A 388 -3.59 -26.79 -4.31
N GLN A 389 -2.47 -26.19 -4.71
CA GLN A 389 -1.12 -26.73 -4.49
C GLN A 389 -0.79 -26.88 -2.99
N TRP A 390 -1.24 -25.94 -2.15
CA TRP A 390 -1.12 -26.07 -0.70
C TRP A 390 -1.96 -27.24 -0.15
N GLY A 391 -3.18 -27.41 -0.66
CA GLY A 391 -4.03 -28.55 -0.32
C GLY A 391 -3.37 -29.89 -0.68
N ASP A 392 -2.70 -29.95 -1.82
CA ASP A 392 -2.00 -31.15 -2.29
C ASP A 392 -0.69 -31.40 -1.55
N ALA A 393 0.11 -30.37 -1.27
CA ALA A 393 1.32 -30.47 -0.46
C ALA A 393 1.01 -30.92 0.98
N VAL A 394 -0.08 -30.44 1.57
CA VAL A 394 -0.55 -30.90 2.89
C VAL A 394 -1.07 -32.34 2.83
N ARG A 395 -1.74 -32.74 1.74
CA ARG A 395 -2.16 -34.15 1.54
C ARG A 395 -0.97 -35.09 1.33
N GLU A 396 0.05 -34.68 0.59
CA GLU A 396 1.32 -35.41 0.40
C GLU A 396 2.07 -35.57 1.72
N LEU A 397 2.23 -34.49 2.49
CA LEU A 397 2.87 -34.54 3.82
C LEU A 397 2.10 -35.42 4.82
N LEU A 398 0.77 -35.51 4.70
CA LEU A 398 -0.03 -36.43 5.51
C LEU A 398 0.12 -37.88 5.06
N LYS A 399 0.33 -38.15 3.76
CA LYS A 399 0.61 -39.50 3.24
C LYS A 399 2.01 -39.99 3.62
N GLU A 400 3.04 -39.14 3.50
CA GLU A 400 4.42 -39.50 3.89
C GLU A 400 4.54 -39.80 5.39
N ASN A 401 3.86 -39.03 6.24
CA ASN A 401 3.80 -39.29 7.67
C ASN A 401 2.88 -40.47 8.06
N GLY A 402 2.02 -40.92 7.15
CA GLY A 402 1.22 -42.14 7.30
C GLY A 402 1.95 -43.41 6.85
N ALA A 403 2.85 -43.30 5.86
CA ALA A 403 3.60 -44.43 5.31
C ALA A 403 4.81 -44.87 6.15
N GLN A 404 5.22 -44.09 7.15
CA GLN A 404 6.32 -44.46 8.07
C GLN A 404 5.89 -45.38 9.23
N HIS A 405 4.63 -45.83 9.26
CA HIS A 405 4.15 -46.85 10.20
C HIS A 405 3.30 -47.91 9.48
N VAL A 406 3.97 -48.78 8.73
CA VAL A 406 3.55 -50.17 8.50
C VAL A 406 4.74 -51.09 8.77
#